data_AF-A0A445AT27-F1
#
_entry.id   AF-A0A445AT27-F1
#
_cell.length_a   1.000
_cell.length_b   1.000
_cell.length_c   1.000
_cell.angle_alpha   90.00
_cell.angle_beta   90.00
_cell.angle_gamma   90.00
#
_symmetry.space_group_name_H-M   'P 1'
#
loop_
_entity.id
_entity.type
_entity.pdbx_description
1 polymer ?
#
loop_
_entity_poly.entity_id
_entity_poly.type
_entity_poly.pdbx_seq_one_letter_code
_entity_poly.pdbx_strand_id
1 'polypeptide(L)'
;MYIETHKKKDGSFMTDEARDIAEQIEVFMAQNEKDEYGPSTNDAIDKVFGEEHSRRVRCMGMGATPTNTFRNANHPSQLANSSISMSSTTNYSKADFKHLESKFDKTLTAFKAYFLAKEGRIPVELISIFDYGA
;
A
#
# COMPACT_ATOMS: atom_id res chain seq x y z
N MET A 1 -14.49 7.67 9.41
CA MET A 1 -13.10 7.71 9.94
C MET A 1 -12.80 9.02 10.67
N TYR A 2 -12.98 10.18 10.03
CA TYR A 2 -12.87 11.49 10.70
C TYR A 2 -13.84 11.63 11.89
N ILE A 3 -15.13 11.38 11.67
CA ILE A 3 -16.19 11.51 12.69
C ILE A 3 -15.87 10.68 13.95
N GLU A 4 -15.45 9.42 13.77
CA GLU A 4 -15.12 8.50 14.86
C GLU A 4 -13.85 8.93 15.63
N THR A 5 -12.83 9.40 14.92
CA THR A 5 -11.54 9.80 15.53
C THR A 5 -11.59 11.15 16.25
N HIS A 6 -12.62 11.97 15.99
CA HIS A 6 -12.79 13.29 16.60
C HIS A 6 -13.94 13.33 17.61
N LYS A 7 -14.41 12.16 18.05
CA LYS A 7 -15.33 11.99 19.18
C LYS A 7 -14.58 11.52 20.43
N LYS A 8 -15.03 12.00 21.58
CA LYS A 8 -14.65 11.48 22.90
C LYS A 8 -15.37 10.15 23.15
N LYS A 9 -14.97 9.46 24.21
CA LYS A 9 -15.59 8.18 24.63
C LYS A 9 -17.07 8.30 24.97
N ASP A 10 -17.55 9.49 25.32
CA ASP A 10 -18.95 9.79 25.61
C ASP A 10 -19.78 10.08 24.33
N GLY A 11 -19.14 10.06 23.15
CA GLY A 11 -19.77 10.36 21.86
C GLY A 11 -19.83 11.85 21.49
N SER A 12 -19.44 12.76 22.40
CA SER A 12 -19.34 14.19 22.10
C SER A 12 -18.11 14.51 21.25
N PHE A 13 -18.18 15.56 20.44
CA PHE A 13 -17.02 15.99 19.65
C PHE A 13 -15.96 16.65 20.53
N MET A 14 -14.70 16.53 20.10
CA MET A 14 -13.57 17.10 20.84
C MET A 14 -13.57 18.65 20.83
N THR A 15 -13.99 19.26 19.71
CA THR A 15 -14.13 20.72 19.54
C THR A 15 -15.37 21.06 18.70
N ASP A 16 -15.81 22.32 18.73
CA ASP A 16 -16.92 22.79 17.90
C ASP A 16 -16.59 22.74 16.40
N GLU A 17 -15.34 23.04 16.02
CA GLU A 17 -14.89 22.93 14.63
C GLU A 17 -14.92 21.48 14.14
N ALA A 18 -14.58 20.53 15.02
CA ALA A 18 -14.65 19.12 14.69
C ALA A 18 -16.10 18.65 14.46
N ARG A 19 -17.05 19.20 15.23
CA ARG A 19 -18.48 18.98 15.01
C ARG A 19 -18.92 19.54 13.66
N ASP A 20 -18.59 20.80 13.36
CA ASP A 20 -19.04 21.47 12.13
C ASP A 20 -18.52 20.75 10.88
N ILE A 21 -17.27 20.28 10.91
CA ILE A 21 -16.67 19.49 9.82
C ILE A 21 -17.36 18.12 9.71
N ALA A 22 -17.65 17.46 10.84
CA ALA A 22 -18.35 16.18 10.84
C ALA A 22 -19.77 16.30 10.26
N GLU A 23 -20.50 17.36 10.60
CA GLU A 23 -21.82 17.66 10.05
C GLU A 23 -21.76 17.88 8.52
N GLN A 24 -20.76 18.62 8.02
CA GLN A 24 -20.57 18.77 6.58
C GLN A 24 -20.32 17.44 5.88
N ILE A 25 -19.46 16.58 6.44
CA ILE A 25 -19.20 15.24 5.89
C ILE A 25 -20.49 14.43 5.85
N GLU A 26 -21.28 14.39 6.93
CA GLU A 26 -22.55 13.64 6.98
C GLU A 26 -23.54 14.14 5.93
N VAL A 27 -23.66 15.47 5.74
CA VAL A 27 -24.51 16.06 4.69
C VAL A 27 -24.08 15.62 3.29
N PHE A 28 -22.78 15.66 2.98
CA PHE A 28 -22.28 15.24 1.66
C PHE A 28 -22.39 13.73 1.43
N MET A 29 -22.25 12.92 2.48
CA MET A 29 -22.46 11.47 2.41
C MET A 29 -23.92 11.13 2.10
N ALA A 30 -24.87 11.83 2.72
CA ALA A 30 -26.31 11.64 2.46
C ALA A 30 -26.72 12.04 1.04
N GLN A 31 -25.99 12.97 0.42
CA GLN A 31 -26.25 13.42 -0.95
C GLN A 31 -25.62 12.50 -2.02
N ASN A 32 -24.55 11.78 -1.69
CA ASN A 32 -23.82 10.87 -2.60
C ASN A 32 -24.36 9.42 -2.53
N GLU A 33 -25.70 9.23 -2.58
CA GLU A 33 -26.37 7.90 -2.52
C GLU A 33 -26.02 6.95 -3.67
N LYS A 34 -25.37 7.46 -4.71
CA LYS A 34 -24.80 6.68 -5.81
C LYS A 34 -23.35 7.09 -5.89
N ASP A 35 -22.43 6.15 -5.77
CA ASP A 35 -21.39 5.94 -6.78
C ASP A 35 -20.48 4.78 -6.38
N GLU A 36 -19.98 4.13 -7.43
CA GLU A 36 -19.32 2.83 -7.49
C GLU A 36 -18.13 2.64 -6.54
N TYR A 37 -17.82 1.37 -6.29
CA TYR A 37 -16.69 0.82 -5.53
C TYR A 37 -15.30 1.19 -6.12
N GLY A 38 -15.02 2.47 -6.28
CA GLY A 38 -13.73 3.03 -6.70
C GLY A 38 -13.41 4.33 -5.95
N PRO A 39 -12.13 4.76 -5.93
CA PRO A 39 -11.76 6.07 -5.42
C PRO A 39 -12.42 7.15 -6.29
N SER A 40 -13.52 7.72 -5.79
CA SER A 40 -14.27 8.80 -6.46
C SER A 40 -13.61 10.13 -6.12
N THR A 41 -13.29 10.93 -7.13
CA THR A 41 -12.78 12.30 -7.00
C THR A 41 -13.82 13.29 -6.46
N ASN A 42 -14.95 12.79 -5.94
CA ASN A 42 -16.12 13.57 -5.53
C ASN A 42 -16.75 13.01 -4.24
N ASP A 43 -15.97 12.24 -3.49
CA ASP A 43 -16.42 11.74 -2.20
C ASP A 43 -16.63 12.89 -1.19
N ALA A 44 -17.32 12.59 -0.09
CA ALA A 44 -17.64 13.61 0.91
C ALA A 44 -16.38 14.21 1.57
N ILE A 45 -15.26 13.49 1.58
CA ILE A 45 -14.01 13.92 2.21
C ILE A 45 -13.32 14.94 1.30
N ASP A 46 -13.26 14.70 -0.01
CA ASP A 46 -12.73 15.62 -1.00
C ASP A 46 -13.54 16.92 -1.06
N LYS A 47 -14.86 16.86 -0.89
CA LYS A 47 -15.71 18.07 -0.85
C LYS A 47 -15.41 18.95 0.36
N VAL A 48 -15.13 18.35 1.51
CA VAL A 48 -14.91 19.07 2.78
C VAL A 48 -13.46 19.57 2.91
N PHE A 49 -12.49 18.78 2.47
CA PHE A 49 -11.07 19.06 2.68
C PHE A 49 -10.28 19.34 1.40
N GLY A 50 -10.97 19.41 0.25
CA GLY A 50 -10.36 19.54 -1.07
C GLY A 50 -9.80 18.23 -1.61
N GLU A 51 -9.65 18.20 -2.94
CA GLU A 51 -9.09 17.07 -3.70
C GLU A 51 -7.71 16.68 -3.17
N GLU A 52 -7.54 15.37 -2.99
CA GLU A 52 -6.26 14.73 -2.70
C GLU A 52 -5.20 15.04 -3.79
N HIS A 53 -4.01 15.48 -3.40
CA HIS A 53 -2.92 15.66 -4.36
C HIS A 53 -2.44 14.33 -4.92
N SER A 54 -2.23 14.26 -6.25
CA SER A 54 -1.60 13.10 -6.90
C SER A 54 -0.31 12.68 -6.18
N ARG A 55 -0.22 11.41 -5.80
CA ARG A 55 0.85 10.76 -5.00
C ARG A 55 0.83 11.01 -3.49
N ARG A 56 -0.21 11.64 -2.96
CA ARG A 56 -0.49 11.69 -1.53
C ARG A 56 -1.78 10.91 -1.28
N VAL A 57 -1.84 10.25 -0.13
CA VAL A 57 -3.08 9.71 0.41
C VAL A 57 -3.23 10.33 1.79
N ARG A 58 -4.41 10.91 2.09
CA ARG A 58 -4.73 11.47 3.39
C ARG A 58 -5.01 10.28 4.30
N CYS A 59 -3.93 9.60 4.71
CA CYS A 59 -3.97 8.42 5.54
C CYS A 59 -4.66 8.71 6.89
N MET A 60 -5.08 7.63 7.55
CA MET A 60 -5.69 7.61 8.87
C MET A 60 -4.82 8.37 9.89
N GLY A 61 -5.17 9.62 10.20
CA GLY A 61 -4.71 10.36 11.39
C GLY A 61 -3.20 10.59 11.55
N MET A 62 -2.68 11.67 10.95
CA MET A 62 -1.69 12.62 11.50
C MET A 62 -1.31 13.66 10.42
N GLY A 63 -2.31 14.31 9.83
CA GLY A 63 -2.10 15.32 8.78
C GLY A 63 -1.24 14.83 7.58
N ALA A 64 -0.87 15.75 6.70
CA ALA A 64 0.13 15.48 5.67
C ALA A 64 1.53 15.44 6.32
N THR A 65 1.87 14.35 7.00
CA THR A 65 3.24 14.16 7.50
C THR A 65 4.15 13.96 6.29
N PRO A 66 5.15 14.83 6.03
CA PRO A 66 6.17 14.54 5.04
C PRO A 66 7.02 13.41 5.61
N THR A 67 6.89 12.20 5.07
CA THR A 67 7.81 11.10 5.33
C THR A 67 9.15 11.44 4.67
N ASN A 68 9.97 12.24 5.34
CA ASN A 68 11.33 12.50 4.90
C ASN A 68 12.22 11.33 5.35
N THR A 69 12.10 10.19 4.67
CA THR A 69 12.90 8.98 4.93
C THR A 69 14.25 8.96 4.21
N PHE A 70 14.70 10.09 3.65
CA PHE A 70 16.04 10.16 3.09
C PHE A 70 16.83 11.37 3.60
N ARG A 71 17.21 11.31 4.87
CA ARG A 71 18.37 12.05 5.37
C ARG A 71 19.24 11.11 6.21
N ASN A 72 20.39 10.79 5.63
CA ASN A 72 21.60 10.22 6.23
C ASN A 72 21.43 9.35 7.48
N ALA A 73 21.78 8.07 7.30
CA ALA A 73 22.30 7.22 8.36
C ALA A 73 23.21 8.02 9.29
N ASN A 74 22.83 8.18 10.58
CA ASN A 74 23.72 8.33 11.73
C ASN A 74 23.03 8.64 13.09
N HIS A 75 21.73 8.35 13.30
CA HIS A 75 21.16 8.40 14.66
C HIS A 75 20.24 7.22 14.97
N PRO A 76 20.44 6.50 16.10
CA PRO A 76 19.61 5.39 16.50
C PRO A 76 18.52 5.88 17.45
N SER A 77 17.27 5.85 17.00
CA SER A 77 16.13 5.73 17.91
C SER A 77 15.22 4.68 17.29
N GLN A 78 15.39 3.44 17.74
CA GLN A 78 14.36 2.73 18.52
C GLN A 78 12.97 3.02 17.97
N LEU A 79 12.43 2.05 17.26
CA LEU A 79 11.05 1.56 17.32
C LEU A 79 10.90 0.59 16.14
N ALA A 80 11.22 -0.69 16.37
CA ALA A 80 11.05 -1.73 15.36
C ALA A 80 10.44 -2.99 15.97
N ASN A 81 9.21 -2.86 16.49
CA ASN A 81 8.28 -3.97 16.62
C ASN A 81 6.97 -3.57 15.93
N SER A 82 6.98 -3.58 14.60
CA SER A 82 5.76 -3.76 13.81
C SER A 82 6.17 -4.29 12.45
N SER A 83 5.85 -5.57 12.24
CA SER A 83 5.91 -6.22 10.93
C SER A 83 4.90 -5.55 10.00
N ILE A 84 5.34 -4.53 9.27
CA ILE A 84 4.60 -3.97 8.15
C ILE A 84 5.15 -4.64 6.91
N SER A 85 4.36 -5.55 6.32
CA SER A 85 4.60 -6.05 4.97
C SER A 85 4.76 -4.85 4.04
N MET A 86 5.99 -4.58 3.63
CA MET A 86 6.34 -3.56 2.66
C MET A 86 5.91 -4.04 1.27
N SER A 87 4.74 -3.62 0.81
CA SER A 87 4.51 -3.52 -0.63
C SER A 87 5.28 -2.30 -1.13
N SER A 88 6.57 -2.49 -1.43
CA SER A 88 7.41 -1.47 -2.03
C SER A 88 6.94 -1.22 -3.47
N THR A 89 6.25 -0.10 -3.72
CA THR A 89 5.97 0.39 -5.07
C THR A 89 7.24 1.03 -5.64
N THR A 90 8.14 0.18 -6.08
CA THR A 90 9.34 0.51 -6.83
C THR A 90 8.97 0.83 -8.28
N ASN A 91 9.37 2.01 -8.77
CA ASN A 91 9.24 2.41 -10.17
C ASN A 91 10.22 1.60 -11.04
N TYR A 92 9.94 0.32 -11.31
CA TYR A 92 10.75 -0.49 -12.22
C TYR A 92 10.42 -0.14 -13.67
N SER A 93 11.45 0.12 -14.49
CA SER A 93 11.27 0.27 -15.92
C SER A 93 10.99 -1.09 -16.57
N LYS A 94 10.44 -1.09 -17.80
CA LYS A 94 10.25 -2.32 -18.59
C LYS A 94 11.54 -3.13 -18.73
N ALA A 95 12.68 -2.44 -18.84
CA ALA A 95 14.00 -3.05 -18.94
C ALA A 95 14.40 -3.75 -17.64
N ASP A 96 14.10 -3.14 -16.49
CA ASP A 96 14.38 -3.75 -15.17
C ASP A 96 13.55 -5.01 -14.96
N PHE A 97 12.28 -5.00 -15.38
CA PHE A 97 11.43 -6.19 -15.33
C PHE A 97 11.99 -7.32 -16.20
N LYS A 98 12.40 -7.03 -17.44
CA LYS A 98 13.02 -8.02 -18.34
C LYS A 98 14.36 -8.52 -17.82
N HIS A 99 15.15 -7.64 -17.20
CA HIS A 99 16.39 -8.02 -16.56
C HIS A 99 16.15 -8.98 -15.38
N LEU A 100 15.15 -8.69 -14.55
CA LEU A 100 14.76 -9.53 -13.42
C LEU A 100 14.23 -10.90 -13.87
N GLU A 101 13.37 -10.93 -14.89
CA GLU A 101 12.87 -12.15 -15.53
C GLU A 101 14.03 -13.04 -16.00
N SER A 102 15.00 -12.45 -16.73
CA SER A 102 16.18 -13.18 -17.19
C SER A 102 17.06 -13.73 -16.06
N LYS A 103 17.10 -13.05 -14.90
CA LYS A 103 17.84 -13.51 -13.73
C LYS A 103 17.12 -14.68 -13.07
N PHE A 104 15.79 -14.64 -13.02
CA PHE A 104 14.97 -15.73 -12.51
C PHE A 104 15.15 -17.00 -13.37
N ASP A 105 15.08 -16.88 -14.70
CA ASP A 105 15.24 -18.00 -15.63
C ASP A 105 16.61 -18.69 -15.51
N LYS A 106 17.69 -17.89 -15.40
CA LYS A 106 19.04 -18.41 -15.18
C LYS A 106 19.13 -19.20 -13.88
N THR A 107 18.47 -18.72 -12.84
CA THR A 107 18.47 -19.37 -11.52
C THR A 107 17.67 -20.66 -11.54
N LEU A 108 16.48 -20.66 -12.16
CA LEU A 108 15.68 -21.87 -12.37
C LEU A 108 16.43 -22.92 -13.17
N THR A 109 17.13 -22.51 -14.23
CA THR A 109 17.93 -23.42 -15.07
C THR A 109 19.04 -24.09 -14.25
N ALA A 110 19.77 -23.31 -13.44
CA ALA A 110 20.80 -23.85 -12.55
C ALA A 110 20.21 -24.82 -11.51
N PHE A 111 19.03 -24.52 -10.97
CA PHE A 111 18.36 -25.37 -10.00
C PHE A 111 17.85 -26.68 -10.62
N LYS A 112 17.30 -26.62 -11.85
CA LYS A 112 16.91 -27.81 -12.63
C LYS A 112 18.11 -28.72 -12.89
N ALA A 113 19.24 -28.14 -13.30
CA ALA A 113 20.48 -28.88 -13.53
C ALA A 113 21.02 -29.52 -12.24
N TYR A 114 20.92 -28.83 -11.10
CA TYR A 114 21.30 -29.38 -9.80
C TYR A 114 20.51 -30.65 -9.45
N PHE A 115 19.18 -30.62 -9.58
CA PHE A 115 18.35 -31.80 -9.30
C PHE A 115 18.66 -32.96 -10.24
N LEU A 116 18.84 -32.69 -11.53
CA LEU A 116 19.25 -33.73 -12.49
C LEU A 116 20.63 -34.30 -12.14
N ALA A 117 21.56 -33.48 -11.68
CA ALA A 117 22.92 -33.90 -11.33
C ALA A 117 23.02 -34.64 -9.98
N LYS A 118 22.18 -34.29 -9.00
CA LYS A 118 22.24 -34.83 -7.63
C LYS A 118 21.20 -35.91 -7.35
N GLU A 119 19.99 -35.73 -7.86
CA GLU A 119 18.86 -36.61 -7.61
C GLU A 119 18.47 -37.44 -8.84
N GLY A 120 19.06 -37.15 -10.01
CA GLY A 120 18.82 -37.87 -11.26
C GLY A 120 17.45 -37.61 -11.89
N ARG A 121 16.57 -36.87 -11.20
CA ARG A 121 15.22 -36.55 -11.62
C ARG A 121 14.75 -35.24 -10.97
N ILE A 122 13.73 -34.63 -11.56
CA ILE A 122 13.06 -33.47 -10.98
C ILE A 122 11.92 -33.98 -10.09
N PRO A 123 11.76 -33.47 -8.85
CA PRO A 123 10.62 -33.78 -8.00
C PRO A 123 9.29 -33.47 -8.69
N VAL A 124 8.29 -34.35 -8.54
CA VAL A 124 7.01 -34.25 -9.26
C VAL A 124 6.25 -32.96 -8.93
N GLU A 125 6.43 -32.46 -7.71
CA GLU A 125 5.85 -31.21 -7.22
C GLU A 125 6.43 -29.98 -7.92
N LEU A 126 7.63 -30.10 -8.51
CA LEU A 126 8.36 -29.00 -9.13
C LEU A 126 8.30 -29.00 -10.66
N ILE A 127 7.72 -30.03 -11.28
CA ILE A 127 7.63 -30.16 -12.75
C ILE A 127 6.95 -28.93 -13.37
N SER A 128 5.82 -28.50 -12.80
CA SER A 128 5.04 -27.35 -13.29
C SER A 128 5.81 -26.02 -13.25
N ILE A 129 6.78 -25.88 -12.36
CA ILE A 129 7.60 -24.67 -12.23
C ILE A 129 8.65 -24.60 -13.35
N PHE A 130 9.14 -25.75 -13.82
CA PHE A 130 10.16 -25.82 -14.87
C PHE A 130 9.60 -25.91 -16.29
N ASP A 131 8.29 -26.17 -16.44
CA ASP A 131 7.61 -26.28 -17.73
C ASP A 131 7.00 -24.96 -18.22
N TYR A 132 6.95 -23.91 -17.39
CA TYR A 132 6.38 -22.60 -17.74
C TYR A 132 7.19 -21.80 -18.78
N GLY A 133 8.27 -22.37 -19.34
CA GLY A 133 9.20 -21.69 -20.24
C GLY A 133 9.57 -22.47 -21.50
N ALA A 134 8.77 -23.47 -21.91
CA ALA A 134 8.90 -24.18 -23.18
C ALA A 134 7.94 -23.63 -24.25
#